data_AF-A0A1H8Z845-F1
#
_entry.id   AF-A0A1H8Z845-F1
#
_cell.length_a   1.000
_cell.length_b   1.000
_cell.length_c   1.000
_cell.angle_alpha   90.00
_cell.angle_beta   90.00
_cell.angle_gamma   90.00
#
_symmetry.space_group_name_H-M   'P 1'
#
loop_
_entity.id
_entity.type
_entity.pdbx_description
1 polymer ?
#
loop_
_entity_poly.entity_id
_entity_poly.type
_entity_poly.pdbx_seq_one_letter_code
_entity_poly.pdbx_strand_id
1 'polypeptide(L)'
;MSTEHKHRKIVSRIPAGNQYEGYVWMSDEQKPKVYHQGDAFTEDFSPDATPFVVEGWLYDQANDTSYAIRYLDGKYIRVKYDLSAAEQDAITYQAHDLQPETHFRVKEYWAPKPDPNCAGMDVLRHAWTAFAGFANPPKK
;
A
#
# COMPACT_ATOMS: atom_id res chain seq x y z
N MET A 1 -2.96 -10.25 -23.44
CA MET A 1 -2.77 -8.97 -22.72
C MET A 1 -2.55 -9.31 -21.25
N SER A 2 -1.44 -8.87 -20.64
CA SER A 2 -1.03 -9.32 -19.30
C SER A 2 -2.03 -8.83 -18.22
N THR A 3 -2.64 -9.78 -17.51
CA THR A 3 -3.56 -9.58 -16.36
C THR A 3 -2.92 -8.83 -15.18
N GLU A 4 -1.59 -8.69 -15.19
CA GLU A 4 -0.77 -8.15 -14.11
C GLU A 4 -1.08 -6.68 -13.73
N HIS A 5 -1.67 -5.91 -14.65
CA HIS A 5 -2.01 -4.50 -14.43
C HIS A 5 -3.50 -4.27 -14.11
N LYS A 6 -4.31 -5.33 -14.00
CA LYS A 6 -5.76 -5.16 -13.81
C LYS A 6 -6.11 -4.67 -12.39
N HIS A 7 -5.35 -5.10 -11.39
CA HIS A 7 -5.67 -4.89 -9.97
C HIS A 7 -4.73 -3.89 -9.27
N ARG A 8 -3.86 -3.23 -10.04
CA ARG A 8 -3.10 -2.07 -9.57
C ARG A 8 -3.00 -1.02 -10.67
N LYS A 9 -3.01 0.25 -10.30
CA LYS A 9 -2.95 1.37 -11.26
C LYS A 9 -2.13 2.53 -10.71
N ILE A 10 -1.26 3.09 -11.54
CA ILE A 10 -0.61 4.37 -11.23
C ILE A 10 -1.65 5.48 -11.30
N VAL A 11 -1.71 6.29 -10.25
CA VAL A 11 -2.63 7.44 -10.16
C VAL A 11 -1.82 8.74 -10.03
N SER A 12 -2.38 9.83 -10.53
CA SER A 12 -1.74 11.16 -10.43
C SER A 12 -1.81 11.74 -9.01
N ARG A 13 -2.86 11.41 -8.26
CA ARG A 13 -3.11 11.85 -6.89
C ARG A 13 -3.95 10.80 -6.13
N ILE A 14 -3.83 10.78 -4.81
CA ILE A 14 -4.72 10.08 -3.88
C ILE A 14 -6.03 10.89 -3.78
N PRO A 15 -7.20 10.25 -3.90
CA PRO A 15 -8.49 10.96 -3.77
C PRO A 15 -8.63 11.70 -2.44
N ALA A 16 -9.07 12.95 -2.50
CA ALA A 16 -9.45 13.69 -1.29
C ALA A 16 -10.87 13.29 -0.85
N GLY A 17 -11.18 13.48 0.44
CA GLY A 17 -12.53 13.29 0.99
C GLY A 17 -12.86 11.87 1.44
N ASN A 18 -11.99 10.89 1.16
CA ASN A 18 -12.12 9.55 1.75
C ASN A 18 -11.48 9.53 3.15
N GLN A 19 -11.89 8.57 3.97
CA GLN A 19 -11.27 8.29 5.25
C GLN A 19 -10.20 7.22 5.06
N TYR A 20 -8.98 7.52 5.48
CA TYR A 20 -7.85 6.63 5.33
C TYR A 20 -7.29 6.26 6.70
N GLU A 21 -6.86 5.01 6.84
CA GLU A 21 -5.88 4.63 7.85
C GLU A 21 -4.55 4.30 7.18
N GLY A 22 -3.44 4.55 7.86
CA GLY A 22 -2.12 4.23 7.33
C GLY A 22 -1.06 5.18 7.86
N TYR A 23 -0.02 5.40 7.07
CA TYR A 23 1.09 6.25 7.49
C TYR A 23 1.82 6.90 6.31
N VAL A 24 2.49 8.00 6.60
CA VAL A 24 3.41 8.68 5.69
C VAL A 24 4.70 9.00 6.43
N TRP A 25 5.82 8.56 5.88
CA TRP A 25 7.15 8.85 6.37
C TRP A 25 7.81 9.92 5.50
N MET A 26 8.03 11.09 6.10
CA MET A 26 8.74 12.21 5.48
C MET A 26 10.27 12.05 5.64
N SER A 27 11.03 12.58 4.69
CA SER A 27 12.49 12.44 4.61
C SER A 27 13.26 13.08 5.76
N ASP A 28 12.66 14.04 6.45
CA ASP A 28 13.23 14.77 7.59
C ASP A 28 12.76 14.23 8.94
N GLU A 29 11.85 13.26 8.95
CA GLU A 29 11.27 12.71 10.18
C GLU A 29 11.95 11.40 10.57
N GLN A 30 12.16 11.20 11.87
CA GLN A 30 12.72 9.95 12.40
C GLN A 30 11.68 8.82 12.48
N LYS A 31 10.39 9.18 12.50
CA LYS A 31 9.28 8.25 12.58
C LYS A 31 8.17 8.63 11.59
N PRO A 32 7.44 7.66 11.04
CA PRO A 32 6.29 7.92 10.19
C PRO A 32 5.17 8.63 10.96
N LYS A 33 4.47 9.54 10.27
CA LYS A 33 3.20 10.08 10.73
C LYS A 33 2.09 9.07 10.44
N VAL A 34 1.43 8.61 11.50
CA VAL A 34 0.30 7.67 11.44
C VAL A 34 -1.02 8.44 11.26
N TYR A 35 -1.93 7.84 10.50
CA TYR A 35 -3.32 8.28 10.27
C TYR A 35 -4.25 7.14 10.70
N HIS A 36 -5.20 7.43 11.58
CA HIS A 36 -6.23 6.50 12.01
C HIS A 36 -7.54 6.73 11.25
N GLN A 37 -8.48 5.77 11.34
CA GLN A 37 -9.79 5.93 10.69
C GLN A 37 -10.49 7.21 11.13
N GLY A 38 -10.95 7.97 10.15
CA GLY A 38 -11.58 9.27 10.35
C GLY A 38 -10.62 10.46 10.24
N ASP A 39 -9.30 10.23 10.24
CA ASP A 39 -8.33 11.29 9.99
C ASP A 39 -8.44 11.80 8.55
N ALA A 40 -8.41 13.13 8.41
CA ALA A 40 -8.36 13.75 7.11
C ALA A 40 -6.94 13.63 6.53
N PHE A 41 -6.81 12.88 5.44
CA PHE A 41 -5.61 12.91 4.61
C PHE A 41 -5.79 13.90 3.46
N THR A 42 -4.85 14.83 3.31
CA THR A 42 -4.77 15.71 2.14
C THR A 42 -3.40 15.56 1.52
N GLU A 43 -3.37 15.30 0.21
CA GLU A 43 -2.12 15.12 -0.50
C GLU A 43 -1.60 16.44 -1.05
N ASP A 44 -0.77 17.14 -0.28
CA ASP A 44 -0.20 18.44 -0.64
C ASP A 44 1.31 18.35 -0.96
N PHE A 45 1.72 17.25 -1.59
CA PHE A 45 3.11 16.99 -1.95
C PHE A 45 3.48 17.61 -3.30
N SER A 46 4.55 18.40 -3.32
CA SER A 46 5.17 18.93 -4.54
C SER A 46 6.49 18.19 -4.83
N PRO A 47 6.77 17.79 -6.08
CA PRO A 47 8.06 17.20 -6.45
C PRO A 47 9.25 18.12 -6.15
N ASP A 48 9.05 19.43 -6.20
CA ASP A 48 10.13 20.41 -5.97
C ASP A 48 10.26 20.81 -4.50
N ALA A 49 9.47 20.22 -3.60
CA ALA A 49 9.47 20.54 -2.18
C ALA A 49 10.33 19.58 -1.36
N THR A 50 11.02 20.15 -0.37
CA THR A 50 11.63 19.42 0.74
C THR A 50 10.95 19.84 2.04
N PRO A 51 10.60 18.91 2.94
CA PRO A 51 10.84 17.46 2.86
C PRO A 51 9.94 16.72 1.86
N PHE A 52 10.37 15.52 1.43
CA PHE A 52 9.62 14.65 0.52
C PHE A 52 9.19 13.35 1.23
N VAL A 53 8.29 12.57 0.62
CA VAL A 53 7.83 11.29 1.20
C VAL A 53 8.80 10.17 0.83
N VAL A 54 9.38 9.52 1.82
CA VAL A 54 10.18 8.30 1.63
C VAL A 54 9.26 7.11 1.34
N GLU A 55 8.25 6.94 2.19
CA GLU A 55 7.28 5.86 2.11
C GLU A 55 5.93 6.31 2.63
N GLY A 56 4.86 6.05 1.87
CA GLY A 56 3.50 6.21 2.35
C GLY A 56 2.64 5.01 2.00
N TRP A 57 1.75 4.65 2.91
CA TRP A 57 0.71 3.65 2.74
C TRP A 57 -0.59 4.18 3.32
N LEU A 58 -1.66 4.14 2.54
CA LEU A 58 -2.99 4.55 2.97
C LEU A 58 -3.98 3.48 2.55
N TYR A 59 -4.90 3.15 3.44
CA TYR A 59 -5.94 2.16 3.23
C TYR A 59 -7.30 2.80 3.42
N ASP A 60 -8.11 2.68 2.38
CA ASP A 60 -9.51 3.08 2.34
C ASP A 60 -10.36 1.83 2.59
N GLN A 61 -10.77 1.64 3.86
CA GLN A 61 -11.53 0.47 4.26
C GLN A 61 -12.89 0.38 3.57
N ALA A 62 -13.54 1.52 3.28
CA ALA A 62 -14.86 1.55 2.67
C ALA A 62 -14.85 0.95 1.25
N ASN A 63 -13.72 1.08 0.55
CA ASN A 63 -13.55 0.63 -0.83
C ASN A 63 -12.58 -0.55 -0.99
N ASP A 64 -12.15 -1.18 0.10
CA ASP A 64 -11.08 -2.22 0.14
C ASP A 64 -9.91 -1.87 -0.81
N THR A 65 -9.42 -0.64 -0.71
CA THR A 65 -8.44 -0.07 -1.63
C THR A 65 -7.23 0.43 -0.86
N SER A 66 -6.03 0.03 -1.30
CA SER A 66 -4.77 0.53 -0.75
C SER A 66 -4.07 1.48 -1.71
N TYR A 67 -3.33 2.43 -1.17
CA TYR A 67 -2.54 3.39 -1.91
C TYR A 67 -1.12 3.42 -1.38
N ALA A 68 -0.15 3.22 -2.27
CA ALA A 68 1.26 3.47 -1.99
C ALA A 68 1.65 4.85 -2.52
N ILE A 69 2.50 5.55 -1.77
CA ILE A 69 3.16 6.79 -2.17
C ILE A 69 4.66 6.58 -2.05
N ARG A 70 5.42 6.79 -3.12
CA ARG A 70 6.88 6.75 -3.13
C ARG A 70 7.43 7.94 -3.88
N TYR A 71 8.57 8.45 -3.44
CA TYR A 71 9.34 9.46 -4.18
C TYR A 71 10.59 8.80 -4.75
N LEU A 72 10.69 8.74 -6.08
CA LEU A 72 11.76 8.08 -6.81
C LEU A 72 12.24 9.01 -7.93
N ASP A 73 13.54 9.27 -7.98
CA ASP A 73 14.21 10.09 -9.00
C ASP A 73 13.51 11.44 -9.29
N GLY A 74 13.17 12.17 -8.22
CA GLY A 74 12.54 13.48 -8.35
C GLY A 74 11.04 13.44 -8.62
N LYS A 75 10.41 12.26 -8.58
CA LYS A 75 9.00 12.08 -8.98
C LYS A 75 8.23 11.28 -7.95
N TYR A 76 7.02 11.75 -7.66
CA TYR A 76 6.06 10.99 -6.89
C TYR A 76 5.38 9.93 -7.75
N ILE A 77 5.50 8.68 -7.32
CA ILE A 77 4.75 7.54 -7.86
C ILE A 77 3.68 7.19 -6.84
N ARG A 78 2.42 7.28 -7.25
CA ARG A 78 1.29 6.76 -6.47
C ARG A 78 0.71 5.55 -7.16
N VAL A 79 0.50 4.48 -6.40
CA VAL A 79 -0.10 3.26 -6.91
C VAL A 79 -1.34 2.94 -6.09
N LYS A 80 -2.48 2.83 -6.76
CA LYS A 80 -3.71 2.27 -6.22
C LYS A 80 -3.69 0.75 -6.38
N TYR A 81 -4.06 0.03 -5.34
CA TYR A 81 -4.24 -1.43 -5.32
C TYR A 81 -5.68 -1.76 -4.95
N ASP A 82 -6.28 -2.66 -5.72
CA ASP A 82 -7.58 -3.25 -5.43
C ASP A 82 -7.37 -4.50 -4.55
N LEU A 83 -7.65 -4.38 -3.26
CA LEU A 83 -7.41 -5.46 -2.30
C LEU A 83 -8.46 -6.57 -2.37
N SER A 84 -9.61 -6.31 -3.02
CA SER A 84 -10.66 -7.31 -3.20
C SER A 84 -10.26 -8.40 -4.19
N ALA A 85 -9.25 -8.13 -5.02
CA ALA A 85 -8.68 -9.08 -5.96
C ALA A 85 -7.73 -10.10 -5.32
N ALA A 86 -7.24 -9.82 -4.11
CA ALA A 86 -6.42 -10.76 -3.37
C ALA A 86 -7.33 -11.78 -2.67
N GLU A 87 -7.29 -13.04 -3.11
CA GLU A 87 -8.09 -14.13 -2.55
C GLU A 87 -7.58 -14.61 -1.19
N GLN A 88 -6.31 -14.38 -0.89
CA GLN A 88 -5.67 -14.82 0.35
C GLN A 88 -5.96 -13.86 1.49
N ASP A 89 -6.07 -14.42 2.69
CA ASP A 89 -6.20 -13.63 3.92
C ASP A 89 -5.00 -12.71 4.12
N ALA A 90 -5.24 -11.58 4.79
CA ALA A 90 -4.19 -10.62 5.06
C ALA A 90 -3.19 -11.17 6.10
N ILE A 91 -1.90 -10.98 5.82
CA ILE A 91 -0.79 -11.40 6.68
C ILE A 91 -0.50 -10.25 7.66
N THR A 92 -0.36 -10.58 8.95
CA THR A 92 -0.06 -9.58 9.99
C THR A 92 1.44 -9.51 10.26
N TYR A 93 1.98 -8.29 10.26
CA TYR A 93 3.38 -7.97 10.56
C TYR A 93 3.46 -7.13 11.83
N GLN A 94 4.55 -7.29 12.58
CA GLN A 94 4.88 -6.42 13.70
C GLN A 94 5.67 -5.21 13.19
N ALA A 95 5.24 -4.01 13.60
CA ALA A 95 5.91 -2.75 13.32
C ALA A 95 6.61 -2.22 14.57
N HIS A 96 7.85 -1.75 14.38
CA HIS A 96 8.63 -1.12 15.45
C HIS A 96 8.48 0.40 15.46
N ASP A 97 8.35 1.02 14.28
CA ASP A 97 8.40 2.47 14.12
C ASP A 97 7.03 3.15 13.90
N LEU A 98 5.94 2.38 13.78
CA LEU A 98 4.58 2.88 13.53
C LEU A 98 3.80 3.26 14.81
N GLN A 99 4.48 3.71 15.85
CA GLN A 99 3.84 3.98 17.15
C GLN A 99 2.68 4.99 17.03
N PRO A 100 1.53 4.77 17.70
CA PRO A 100 1.28 3.71 18.69
C PRO A 100 0.95 2.33 18.09
N GLU A 101 0.77 2.23 16.78
CA GLU A 101 0.47 0.98 16.09
C GLU A 101 1.68 0.05 16.12
N THR A 102 1.46 -1.16 16.62
CA THR A 102 2.51 -2.17 16.75
C THR A 102 2.39 -3.27 15.72
N HIS A 103 1.27 -3.32 14.99
CA HIS A 103 1.01 -4.32 13.97
C HIS A 103 0.23 -3.73 12.80
N PHE A 104 0.47 -4.28 11.63
CA PHE A 104 -0.30 -3.97 10.44
C PHE A 104 -0.50 -5.22 9.59
N ARG A 105 -1.46 -5.13 8.68
CA ARG A 105 -1.81 -6.18 7.74
C ARG A 105 -1.38 -5.81 6.34
N VAL A 106 -1.04 -6.81 5.56
CA VAL A 106 -0.83 -6.69 4.13
C VAL A 106 -1.60 -7.78 3.41
N LYS A 107 -2.12 -7.46 2.22
CA LYS A 107 -2.60 -8.47 1.27
C LYS A 107 -1.62 -8.62 0.14
N GLU A 108 -1.54 -9.83 -0.38
CA GLU A 108 -0.72 -10.17 -1.54
C GLU A 108 -1.61 -10.67 -2.67
N TYR A 109 -1.30 -10.23 -3.88
CA TYR A 109 -1.93 -10.76 -5.08
C TYR A 109 -0.93 -11.58 -5.87
N TRP A 110 -1.38 -12.78 -6.22
CA TRP A 110 -0.63 -13.77 -6.97
C TRP A 110 -1.35 -13.98 -8.31
N ALA A 111 -0.72 -13.52 -9.39
CA ALA A 111 -1.30 -13.61 -10.72
C ALA A 111 -0.87 -14.90 -11.42
N PRO A 112 -1.77 -15.58 -12.15
CA PRO A 112 -1.39 -16.69 -13.02
C PRO A 112 -0.49 -16.18 -14.15
N LYS A 113 0.65 -16.84 -14.36
CA LYS A 113 1.55 -16.59 -15.49
C LYS A 113 2.13 -17.89 -16.04
N PRO A 114 2.27 -18.04 -17.37
CA PRO A 114 2.90 -19.21 -17.96
C PRO A 114 4.35 -19.37 -17.51
N ASP A 115 4.76 -20.60 -17.19
CA ASP A 115 6.15 -20.91 -16.83
C ASP A 115 6.75 -21.97 -17.78
N PRO A 116 7.84 -21.65 -18.50
CA PRO A 116 8.54 -22.61 -19.35
C PRO A 116 9.03 -23.86 -18.59
N ASN A 117 9.38 -23.74 -17.31
CA ASN A 117 9.79 -24.86 -16.46
C ASN A 117 8.60 -25.73 -16.00
N CYS A 118 7.37 -25.26 -16.23
CA CYS A 118 6.14 -26.00 -15.97
C CYS A 118 5.38 -26.28 -17.28
N ALA A 119 6.12 -26.54 -18.37
CA ALA A 119 5.56 -26.85 -19.69
C ALA A 119 4.57 -25.79 -20.22
N GLY A 120 4.77 -24.52 -19.85
CA GLY A 120 3.91 -23.40 -20.24
C GLY A 120 2.57 -23.35 -19.49
N MET A 121 2.36 -24.19 -18.47
CA MET A 121 1.19 -24.08 -17.59
C MET A 121 1.26 -22.79 -16.77
N ASP A 122 0.10 -22.23 -16.47
CA ASP A 122 0.00 -21.07 -15.59
C ASP A 122 0.37 -21.48 -14.16
N VAL A 123 1.34 -20.75 -13.59
CA VAL A 123 1.72 -20.83 -12.18
C VAL A 123 1.48 -19.49 -11.51
N LEU A 124 1.22 -19.51 -10.22
CA LEU A 124 1.04 -18.29 -9.44
C LEU A 124 2.39 -17.59 -9.26
N ARG A 125 2.45 -16.32 -9.68
CA ARG A 125 3.60 -15.43 -9.47
C ARG A 125 3.15 -14.24 -8.64
N HIS A 126 3.95 -13.88 -7.65
CA HIS A 126 3.73 -12.68 -6.85
C HIS A 126 3.67 -11.46 -7.78
N ALA A 127 2.59 -10.69 -7.68
CA ALA A 127 2.37 -9.51 -8.51
C ALA A 127 2.49 -8.23 -7.70
N TRP A 128 1.92 -8.21 -6.48
CA TRP A 128 2.05 -7.08 -5.56
C TRP A 128 1.73 -7.47 -4.12
N THR A 129 2.27 -6.67 -3.18
CA THR A 129 1.90 -6.64 -1.77
C THR A 129 1.43 -5.22 -1.45
N ALA A 130 0.35 -5.08 -0.69
CA ALA A 130 -0.22 -3.79 -0.35
C ALA A 130 -0.74 -3.75 1.08
N PHE A 131 -0.61 -2.59 1.73
CA PHE A 131 -1.08 -2.35 3.09
C PHE A 131 -2.60 -2.50 3.19
N ALA A 132 -3.05 -3.33 4.12
CA ALA A 132 -4.45 -3.68 4.36
C ALA A 132 -4.91 -3.26 5.76
N GLY A 133 -4.29 -2.19 6.26
CA GLY A 133 -4.68 -1.56 7.51
C GLY A 133 -3.87 -1.95 8.73
N PHE A 134 -4.09 -1.23 9.83
CA PHE A 134 -3.51 -1.56 11.12
C PHE A 134 -4.21 -2.77 11.74
N ALA A 135 -3.55 -3.39 12.73
CA ALA A 135 -4.10 -4.53 13.45
C ALA A 135 -3.77 -4.45 14.93
N ASN A 136 -4.65 -5.04 15.73
CA ASN A 136 -4.33 -5.35 17.12
C ASN A 136 -3.30 -6.49 17.17
N PRO A 137 -2.45 -6.53 18.21
CA PRO A 137 -1.60 -7.69 18.45
C PRO A 137 -2.46 -8.97 18.48
N PRO A 138 -1.98 -10.09 17.90
CA PRO A 138 -2.71 -11.35 17.98
C PRO A 138 -2.92 -11.71 19.45
N LYS A 139 -4.14 -12.11 19.82
CA LYS A 139 -4.45 -12.59 21.17
C LYS A 139 -3.59 -13.83 21.43
N LYS A 140 -2.71 -13.74 22.42
CA LYS A 140 -1.90 -14.87 22.90
C LYS A 140 -2.77 -15.92 23.60
#